data_AF-A0A8H7TAA3-F1
#
_entry.id   AF-A0A8H7TAA3-F1
#
_cell.length_a   1.000
_cell.length_b   1.000
_cell.length_c   1.000
_cell.angle_alpha   90.00
_cell.angle_beta   90.00
_cell.angle_gamma   90.00
#
_symmetry.space_group_name_H-M   'P 1'
#
loop_
_entity.id
_entity.type
_entity.pdbx_description
1 polymer ?
#
loop_
_entity_poly.entity_id
_entity_poly.type
_entity_poly.pdbx_seq_one_letter_code
_entity_poly.pdbx_strand_id
1 'polypeptide(L)'
;MTDIVYESTPMECWVTLPAIWSEEAKVATLEAAKKAGFSSRPGDEIFTIAEPEAAAIATLKMYSHTDSFNKLKPRDNILICDCGGGTVDITTYTIVEVEPRLEFDELYVGVGGKCGSTYIDRNLHAFLLDRFGSAFDEVSDAQKGPGSQFMTCFEMVKRDFGRNEEQDTVELSPLRLNTEDSSWYDEEERMVFLTHEEMQGLFDPVVRQVLNLVEQQVIETKENQNAVIDRIVLVGGFGESPYLNKVLKEWCSQHGGITLMCPEHPQSAVVRGAALRGLEGVVPRIKKARRHYGVGLNCPFEEGVDLESLGYIDEWDGRKLCLNRVVWMVSKGENISADTVLQKSYVHRYTPGVDIRCTKTLYSTALDIPPRYSTDSRVEEVGKIVSTFPKDFDFGLSAKSVYSTKSKKMIHQFEADTQVRFGDKGSNLTFKDLFNGEVKSSATIEFSSH
;
A
#
# COMPACT_ATOMS: atom_id res chain seq x y z
N MET A 1 -31.64 -11.59 8.59
CA MET A 1 -31.21 -12.63 7.65
C MET A 1 -31.47 -13.96 8.32
N THR A 2 -32.13 -14.93 7.69
CA THR A 2 -32.27 -16.27 8.27
C THR A 2 -30.99 -17.06 8.05
N ASP A 3 -30.72 -18.07 8.87
CA ASP A 3 -29.52 -18.92 8.73
C ASP A 3 -29.45 -19.55 7.32
N ILE A 4 -30.59 -19.96 6.76
CA ILE A 4 -30.70 -20.50 5.40
C ILE A 4 -30.26 -19.47 4.35
N VAL A 5 -30.68 -18.21 4.49
CA VAL A 5 -30.28 -17.14 3.56
C VAL A 5 -28.79 -16.84 3.70
N TYR A 6 -28.27 -16.81 4.93
CA TYR A 6 -26.84 -16.63 5.15
C TYR A 6 -26.04 -17.75 4.49
N GLU A 7 -26.36 -19.02 4.77
CA GLU A 7 -25.64 -20.20 4.26
C GLU A 7 -25.68 -20.32 2.74
N SER A 8 -26.75 -19.86 2.09
CA SER A 8 -26.92 -19.95 0.63
C SER A 8 -26.53 -18.70 -0.15
N THR A 9 -26.16 -17.60 0.52
CA THR A 9 -25.72 -16.36 -0.15
C THR A 9 -24.19 -16.30 -0.18
N PRO A 10 -23.56 -16.38 -1.37
CA PRO A 10 -22.14 -16.12 -1.53
C PRO A 10 -21.79 -14.72 -1.01
N MET A 11 -20.73 -14.62 -0.23
CA MET A 11 -20.24 -13.37 0.34
C MET A 11 -18.94 -12.94 -0.34
N GLU A 12 -18.92 -11.68 -0.76
CA GLU A 12 -17.72 -11.00 -1.21
C GLU A 12 -17.21 -10.09 -0.08
N CYS A 13 -15.99 -10.33 0.39
CA CYS A 13 -15.38 -9.59 1.50
C CYS A 13 -14.19 -8.76 1.03
N TRP A 14 -14.18 -7.46 1.31
CA TRP A 14 -13.08 -6.56 0.99
C TRP A 14 -12.38 -6.09 2.26
N VAL A 15 -11.11 -6.47 2.40
CA VAL A 15 -10.23 -6.06 3.52
C VAL A 15 -9.41 -4.86 3.10
N THR A 16 -9.49 -3.78 3.86
CA THR A 16 -8.73 -2.55 3.60
C THR A 16 -7.33 -2.67 4.18
N LEU A 17 -6.31 -2.22 3.45
CA LEU A 17 -4.91 -2.26 3.87
C LEU A 17 -4.23 -0.92 3.62
N PRO A 18 -3.36 -0.43 4.52
CA PRO A 18 -2.55 0.76 4.26
C PRO A 18 -1.72 0.58 2.99
N ALA A 19 -1.66 1.62 2.16
CA ALA A 19 -0.98 1.53 0.87
C ALA A 19 0.54 1.36 1.06
N ILE A 20 1.10 1.96 2.11
CA ILE A 20 2.53 1.93 2.43
C ILE A 20 3.05 0.65 3.07
N TRP A 21 2.17 -0.28 3.46
CA TRP A 21 2.63 -1.50 4.12
C TRP A 21 3.57 -2.30 3.21
N SER A 22 4.61 -2.90 3.82
CA SER A 22 5.31 -3.98 3.13
C SER A 22 4.27 -5.02 2.82
N GLU A 23 4.36 -5.61 1.65
CA GLU A 23 3.35 -6.55 1.31
C GLU A 23 3.43 -7.83 2.17
N GLU A 24 4.49 -8.15 2.93
CA GLU A 24 4.53 -9.24 3.90
C GLU A 24 3.48 -9.00 4.97
N ALA A 25 3.33 -7.73 5.40
CA ALA A 25 2.25 -7.31 6.28
C ALA A 25 0.89 -7.45 5.59
N LYS A 26 0.80 -7.18 4.28
CA LYS A 26 -0.43 -7.41 3.50
C LYS A 26 -0.77 -8.91 3.40
N VAL A 27 0.20 -9.80 3.12
CA VAL A 27 0.03 -11.28 3.15
C VAL A 27 -0.51 -11.68 4.52
N ALA A 28 0.19 -11.25 5.57
CA ALA A 28 -0.08 -11.69 6.92
C ALA A 28 -1.51 -11.31 7.34
N THR A 29 -1.98 -10.15 6.88
CA THR A 29 -3.34 -9.67 7.15
C THR A 29 -4.39 -10.43 6.36
N LEU A 30 -4.15 -10.71 5.08
CA LEU A 30 -5.05 -11.53 4.27
C LEU A 30 -5.15 -12.96 4.83
N GLU A 31 -4.03 -13.56 5.21
CA GLU A 31 -3.98 -14.87 5.84
C GLU A 31 -4.66 -14.86 7.23
N ALA A 32 -4.53 -13.78 8.00
CA ALA A 32 -5.27 -13.61 9.24
C ALA A 32 -6.79 -13.56 8.98
N ALA A 33 -7.24 -12.86 7.94
CA ALA A 33 -8.65 -12.83 7.56
C ALA A 33 -9.17 -14.21 7.13
N LYS A 34 -8.42 -14.93 6.27
CA LYS A 34 -8.77 -16.32 5.90
C LYS A 34 -8.86 -17.24 7.12
N LYS A 35 -7.90 -17.14 8.05
CA LYS A 35 -7.92 -17.91 9.32
C LYS A 35 -9.08 -17.55 10.24
N ALA A 36 -9.57 -16.31 10.19
CA ALA A 36 -10.76 -15.88 10.90
C ALA A 36 -12.08 -16.41 10.27
N GLY A 37 -12.00 -17.12 9.14
CA GLY A 37 -13.15 -17.77 8.49
C GLY A 37 -13.74 -16.97 7.33
N PHE A 38 -13.17 -15.82 6.97
CA PHE A 38 -13.54 -15.13 5.73
C PHE A 38 -13.17 -16.01 4.53
N SER A 39 -14.04 -16.06 3.52
CA SER A 39 -13.96 -16.97 2.35
C SER A 39 -13.88 -18.48 2.67
N SER A 40 -14.42 -18.92 3.81
CA SER A 40 -14.41 -20.35 4.18
C SER A 40 -15.56 -21.16 3.58
N ARG A 41 -16.65 -20.49 3.16
CA ARG A 41 -17.83 -21.16 2.60
C ARG A 41 -17.73 -21.27 1.07
N PRO A 42 -18.35 -22.29 0.46
CA PRO A 42 -18.37 -22.42 -0.99
C PRO A 42 -18.94 -21.18 -1.69
N GLY A 43 -18.17 -20.59 -2.59
CA GLY A 43 -18.57 -19.42 -3.37
C GLY A 43 -18.27 -18.07 -2.70
N ASP A 44 -17.81 -18.04 -1.45
CA ASP A 44 -17.33 -16.81 -0.84
C ASP A 44 -15.98 -16.40 -1.46
N GLU A 45 -15.79 -15.11 -1.67
CA GLU A 45 -14.55 -14.52 -2.17
C GLU A 45 -14.01 -13.50 -1.16
N ILE A 46 -12.69 -13.42 -1.04
CA ILE A 46 -12.00 -12.41 -0.23
C ILE A 46 -11.03 -11.63 -1.11
N PHE A 47 -11.07 -10.31 -0.98
CA PHE A 47 -10.26 -9.38 -1.71
C PHE A 47 -9.66 -8.35 -0.76
N THR A 48 -8.63 -7.67 -1.24
CA THR A 48 -8.01 -6.55 -0.55
C THR A 48 -8.15 -5.27 -1.38
N ILE A 49 -8.18 -4.13 -0.69
CA ILE A 49 -8.18 -2.82 -1.32
C ILE A 49 -7.27 -1.88 -0.52
N ALA A 50 -6.56 -0.99 -1.21
CA ALA A 50 -5.79 0.04 -0.54
C ALA A 50 -6.73 1.02 0.17
N GLU A 51 -6.44 1.37 1.41
CA GLU A 51 -7.21 2.34 2.20
C GLU A 51 -7.47 3.67 1.48
N PRO A 52 -6.45 4.36 0.90
CA PRO A 52 -6.70 5.60 0.16
C PRO A 52 -7.56 5.40 -1.09
N GLU A 53 -7.51 4.23 -1.74
CA GLU A 53 -8.38 3.91 -2.89
C GLU A 53 -9.82 3.71 -2.45
N ALA A 54 -10.04 2.97 -1.36
CA ALA A 54 -11.36 2.80 -0.79
C ALA A 54 -11.96 4.16 -0.38
N ALA A 55 -11.17 4.98 0.33
CA ALA A 55 -11.61 6.34 0.68
C ALA A 55 -11.91 7.22 -0.53
N ALA A 56 -11.12 7.10 -1.63
CA ALA A 56 -11.41 7.79 -2.89
C ALA A 56 -12.78 7.36 -3.44
N ILE A 57 -13.07 6.06 -3.52
CA ILE A 57 -14.34 5.54 -4.01
C ILE A 57 -15.52 6.13 -3.23
N ALA A 58 -15.44 6.15 -1.89
CA ALA A 58 -16.52 6.67 -1.06
C ALA A 58 -16.71 8.18 -1.23
N THR A 59 -15.62 8.95 -1.18
CA THR A 59 -15.67 10.40 -1.14
C THR A 59 -15.93 11.00 -2.51
N LEU A 60 -15.25 10.51 -3.55
CA LEU A 60 -15.44 11.02 -4.91
C LEU A 60 -16.85 10.75 -5.41
N LYS A 61 -17.41 9.57 -5.10
CA LYS A 61 -18.81 9.28 -5.42
C LYS A 61 -19.76 10.23 -4.70
N MET A 62 -19.54 10.49 -3.40
CA MET A 62 -20.34 11.44 -2.64
C MET A 62 -20.33 12.84 -3.30
N TYR A 63 -19.17 13.31 -3.73
CA TYR A 63 -19.00 14.61 -4.40
C TYR A 63 -19.37 14.62 -5.90
N SER A 64 -19.67 13.46 -6.51
CA SER A 64 -20.19 13.40 -7.89
C SER A 64 -21.69 13.70 -7.98
N HIS A 65 -22.44 13.57 -6.87
CA HIS A 65 -23.88 13.81 -6.85
C HIS A 65 -24.22 15.27 -7.15
N THR A 66 -25.34 15.49 -7.87
CA THR A 66 -25.78 16.81 -8.36
C THR A 66 -26.00 17.84 -7.26
N ASP A 67 -26.45 17.39 -6.08
CA ASP A 67 -26.80 18.27 -4.95
C ASP A 67 -25.63 18.48 -3.98
N SER A 68 -24.42 18.02 -4.33
CA SER A 68 -23.26 18.16 -3.45
C SER A 68 -22.71 19.59 -3.41
N PHE A 69 -22.55 20.13 -2.21
CA PHE A 69 -21.70 21.29 -1.97
C PHE A 69 -20.25 20.86 -2.24
N ASN A 70 -19.63 21.40 -3.30
CA ASN A 70 -18.34 20.99 -3.89
C ASN A 70 -18.40 19.88 -4.96
N LYS A 71 -19.37 19.96 -5.90
CA LYS A 71 -19.43 19.04 -7.05
C LYS A 71 -18.09 18.89 -7.78
N LEU A 72 -17.72 17.65 -8.09
CA LEU A 72 -16.54 17.32 -8.90
C LEU A 72 -16.72 17.74 -10.35
N LYS A 73 -15.60 18.04 -11.01
CA LYS A 73 -15.56 18.31 -12.46
C LYS A 73 -14.52 17.42 -13.13
N PRO A 74 -14.73 17.06 -14.40
CA PRO A 74 -13.66 16.49 -15.21
C PRO A 74 -12.40 17.34 -15.11
N ARG A 75 -11.25 16.66 -15.00
CA ARG A 75 -9.89 17.20 -14.85
C ARG A 75 -9.56 17.79 -13.48
N ASP A 76 -10.47 17.72 -12.50
CA ASP A 76 -10.11 18.00 -11.10
C ASP A 76 -9.04 16.99 -10.66
N ASN A 77 -7.92 17.49 -10.13
CA ASN A 77 -6.89 16.68 -9.50
C ASN A 77 -7.08 16.72 -7.99
N ILE A 78 -7.29 15.55 -7.39
CA ILE A 78 -7.74 15.40 -6.01
C ILE A 78 -6.74 14.53 -5.27
N LEU A 79 -6.25 15.06 -4.15
CA LEU A 79 -5.39 14.34 -3.22
C LEU A 79 -6.26 13.77 -2.08
N ILE A 80 -6.29 12.46 -1.95
CA ILE A 80 -6.89 11.78 -0.79
C ILE A 80 -5.82 11.65 0.27
N CYS A 81 -6.06 12.22 1.46
CA CYS A 81 -5.17 12.19 2.60
C CYS A 81 -5.85 11.38 3.71
N ASP A 82 -5.55 10.08 3.78
CA ASP A 82 -6.05 9.19 4.81
C ASP A 82 -5.19 9.29 6.06
N CYS A 83 -5.71 10.00 7.05
CA CYS A 83 -5.06 10.19 8.34
C CYS A 83 -5.65 9.21 9.36
N GLY A 84 -5.01 8.05 9.50
CA GLY A 84 -5.38 7.00 10.43
C GLY A 84 -4.77 7.16 11.82
N GLY A 85 -4.94 6.13 12.65
CA GLY A 85 -4.30 6.06 13.98
C GLY A 85 -2.81 5.69 13.91
N GLY A 86 -2.44 4.78 13.01
CA GLY A 86 -1.06 4.31 12.87
C GLY A 86 -0.30 4.96 11.71
N THR A 87 -0.95 5.11 10.57
CA THR A 87 -0.36 5.60 9.32
C THR A 87 -1.11 6.80 8.78
N VAL A 88 -0.41 7.53 7.92
CA VAL A 88 -1.01 8.51 7.01
C VAL A 88 -0.65 8.07 5.60
N ASP A 89 -1.66 7.90 4.75
CA ASP A 89 -1.53 7.42 3.38
C ASP A 89 -2.12 8.46 2.43
N ILE A 90 -1.36 8.86 1.42
CA ILE A 90 -1.73 9.87 0.44
C ILE A 90 -1.77 9.23 -0.95
N THR A 91 -2.79 9.55 -1.75
CA THR A 91 -2.81 9.20 -3.19
C THR A 91 -3.52 10.29 -3.97
N THR A 92 -3.06 10.56 -5.18
CA THR A 92 -3.64 11.58 -6.06
C THR A 92 -4.38 10.94 -7.22
N TYR A 93 -5.57 11.47 -7.51
CA TYR A 93 -6.42 11.04 -8.61
C TYR A 93 -6.76 12.22 -9.51
N THR A 94 -7.01 11.94 -10.79
CA THR A 94 -7.60 12.90 -11.72
C THR A 94 -8.97 12.41 -12.14
N ILE A 95 -9.98 13.28 -12.06
CA ILE A 95 -11.33 12.97 -12.49
C ILE A 95 -11.38 12.98 -14.00
N VAL A 96 -11.86 11.89 -14.60
CA VAL A 96 -11.99 11.76 -16.04
C VAL A 96 -13.39 12.17 -16.44
N GLU A 97 -14.38 11.56 -15.80
CA GLU A 97 -15.79 11.76 -16.09
C GLU A 97 -16.60 11.65 -14.79
N VAL A 98 -17.68 12.41 -14.69
CA VAL A 98 -18.56 12.46 -13.51
C VAL A 98 -19.92 11.84 -13.83
N GLU A 99 -20.46 12.12 -15.02
CA GLU A 99 -21.73 11.61 -15.52
C GLU A 99 -21.48 11.04 -16.93
N PRO A 100 -22.06 9.88 -17.30
CA PRO A 100 -23.10 9.13 -16.58
C PRO A 100 -22.58 8.25 -15.43
N ARG A 101 -21.26 8.01 -15.37
CA ARG A 101 -20.59 7.25 -14.30
C ARG A 101 -19.32 7.99 -13.90
N LEU A 102 -19.00 7.93 -12.61
CA LEU A 102 -17.73 8.43 -12.09
C LEU A 102 -16.58 7.55 -12.61
N GLU A 103 -15.67 8.16 -13.37
CA GLU A 103 -14.42 7.59 -13.84
C GLU A 103 -13.25 8.47 -13.39
N PHE A 104 -12.19 7.83 -12.91
CA PHE A 104 -11.00 8.52 -12.41
C PHE A 104 -9.77 7.63 -12.59
N ASP A 105 -8.61 8.27 -12.66
CA ASP A 105 -7.31 7.62 -12.84
C ASP A 105 -6.39 8.03 -11.69
N GLU A 106 -5.53 7.11 -11.22
CA GLU A 106 -4.44 7.47 -10.31
C GLU A 106 -3.43 8.33 -11.06
N LEU A 107 -3.23 9.56 -10.56
CA LEU A 107 -2.44 10.59 -11.22
C LEU A 107 -0.95 10.40 -10.96
N TYR A 108 -0.59 10.12 -9.71
CA TYR A 108 0.79 9.93 -9.30
C TYR A 108 0.89 8.87 -8.19
N VAL A 109 2.06 8.23 -8.08
CA VAL A 109 2.30 7.23 -7.03
C VAL A 109 2.12 7.92 -5.67
N GLY A 110 1.30 7.33 -4.82
CA GLY A 110 1.04 7.87 -3.49
C GLY A 110 2.18 7.65 -2.50
N VAL A 111 2.39 8.61 -1.59
CA VAL A 111 3.31 8.51 -0.44
C VAL A 111 2.56 8.19 0.85
N GLY A 112 3.30 7.89 1.92
CA GLY A 112 2.73 7.84 3.26
C GLY A 112 3.79 7.68 4.33
N GLY A 113 3.36 7.72 5.59
CA GLY A 113 4.25 7.71 6.74
C GLY A 113 3.61 7.12 7.99
N LYS A 114 4.46 6.71 8.93
CA LYS A 114 4.03 6.26 10.25
C LYS A 114 3.86 7.46 11.17
N CYS A 115 2.85 8.28 10.92
CA CYS A 115 2.58 9.53 11.64
C CYS A 115 1.08 9.74 11.93
N GLY A 116 0.36 8.66 12.25
CA GLY A 116 -1.05 8.75 12.66
C GLY A 116 -1.26 9.25 14.10
N SER A 117 -2.52 9.37 14.54
CA SER A 117 -2.86 9.97 15.85
C SER A 117 -2.30 9.24 17.07
N THR A 118 -1.94 7.96 16.98
CA THR A 118 -1.30 7.22 18.09
C THR A 118 0.10 7.75 18.42
N TYR A 119 0.73 8.51 17.52
CA TYR A 119 1.99 9.20 17.83
C TYR A 119 1.79 10.35 18.81
N ILE A 120 0.60 10.94 18.85
CA ILE A 120 0.25 11.96 19.86
C ILE A 120 0.18 11.30 21.25
N ASP A 121 -0.37 10.08 21.33
CA ASP A 121 -0.39 9.28 22.57
C ASP A 121 1.04 8.98 23.06
N ARG A 122 1.93 8.62 22.12
CA ARG A 122 3.35 8.41 22.43
C ARG A 122 4.03 9.70 22.91
N ASN A 123 3.71 10.83 22.30
CA ASN A 123 4.21 12.13 22.72
C ASN A 123 3.74 12.47 24.14
N LEU A 124 2.47 12.18 24.49
CA LEU A 124 1.98 12.34 25.86
C LEU A 124 2.81 11.49 26.84
N HIS A 125 3.00 10.20 26.54
CA HIS A 125 3.79 9.33 27.41
C HIS A 125 5.23 9.84 27.62
N ALA A 126 5.89 10.26 26.54
CA ALA A 126 7.25 10.80 26.62
C ALA A 126 7.28 12.10 27.43
N PHE A 127 6.29 12.97 27.24
CA PHE A 127 6.14 14.21 27.96
C PHE A 127 5.89 14.00 29.47
N LEU A 128 5.00 13.08 29.83
CA LEU A 128 4.72 12.76 31.25
C LEU A 128 5.91 12.08 31.92
N LEU A 129 6.67 11.25 31.18
CA LEU A 129 7.92 10.66 31.66
C LEU A 129 8.97 11.74 31.94
N ASP A 130 9.14 12.72 31.05
CA ASP A 130 10.07 13.84 31.26
C ASP A 130 9.67 14.70 32.47
N ARG A 131 8.35 14.96 32.61
CA ARG A 131 7.79 15.78 33.68
C ARG A 131 7.88 15.13 35.06
N PHE A 132 7.48 13.86 35.18
CA PHE A 132 7.29 13.20 36.47
C PHE A 132 8.36 12.14 36.77
N GLY A 133 9.24 11.82 35.81
CA GLY A 133 10.33 10.86 35.98
C GLY A 133 9.85 9.50 36.46
N SER A 134 10.48 8.98 37.51
CA SER A 134 10.15 7.68 38.10
C SER A 134 8.70 7.59 38.59
N ALA A 135 8.09 8.70 39.02
CA ALA A 135 6.71 8.68 39.50
C ALA A 135 5.71 8.31 38.40
N PHE A 136 6.01 8.60 37.12
CA PHE A 136 5.23 8.12 35.97
C PHE A 136 5.75 6.79 35.44
N ASP A 137 7.07 6.57 35.44
CA ASP A 137 7.68 5.34 34.92
C ASP A 137 7.19 4.09 35.68
N GLU A 138 7.07 4.20 37.01
CA GLU A 138 6.63 3.12 37.90
C GLU A 138 5.11 2.85 37.86
N VAL A 139 4.32 3.71 37.20
CA VAL A 139 2.87 3.49 37.02
C VAL A 139 2.64 2.25 36.16
N SER A 140 1.74 1.38 36.61
CA SER A 140 1.42 0.15 35.87
C SER A 140 0.76 0.43 34.50
N ASP A 141 1.01 -0.45 33.53
CA ASP A 141 0.36 -0.37 32.20
C ASP A 141 -1.18 -0.45 32.28
N ALA A 142 -1.74 -1.04 33.33
CA ALA A 142 -3.19 -1.04 33.54
C ALA A 142 -3.75 0.38 33.79
N GLN A 143 -2.92 1.29 34.29
CA GLN A 143 -3.31 2.68 34.59
C GLN A 143 -2.87 3.67 33.52
N LYS A 144 -1.70 3.48 32.89
CA LYS A 144 -1.20 4.41 31.86
C LYS A 144 -1.25 3.87 30.43
N GLY A 145 -1.46 2.57 30.24
CA GLY A 145 -1.39 1.94 28.92
C GLY A 145 -2.68 2.08 28.10
N PRO A 146 -2.67 1.60 26.83
CA PRO A 146 -3.86 1.58 25.98
C PRO A 146 -5.03 0.86 26.63
N GLY A 147 -6.23 1.47 26.57
CA GLY A 147 -7.45 0.93 27.19
C GLY A 147 -7.61 1.24 28.68
N SER A 148 -6.65 1.91 29.32
CA SER A 148 -6.82 2.44 30.67
C SER A 148 -7.83 3.58 30.73
N GLN A 149 -8.36 3.87 31.92
CA GLN A 149 -9.25 5.02 32.13
C GLN A 149 -8.54 6.34 31.82
N PHE A 150 -7.26 6.47 32.18
CA PHE A 150 -6.44 7.63 31.86
C PHE A 150 -6.33 7.87 30.35
N MET A 151 -5.98 6.85 29.58
CA MET A 151 -5.89 6.97 28.12
C MET A 151 -7.24 7.15 27.45
N THR A 152 -8.32 6.65 28.06
CA THR A 152 -9.70 6.94 27.61
C THR A 152 -10.05 8.41 27.82
N CYS A 153 -9.66 8.99 28.96
CA CYS A 153 -9.80 10.43 29.23
C CYS A 153 -8.99 11.26 28.23
N PHE A 154 -7.73 10.90 28.01
CA PHE A 154 -6.90 11.58 27.03
C PHE A 154 -7.46 11.48 25.60
N GLU A 155 -8.00 10.33 25.18
CA GLU A 155 -8.62 10.20 23.87
C GLU A 155 -9.79 11.18 23.67
N MET A 156 -10.62 11.40 24.70
CA MET A 156 -11.72 12.38 24.62
C MET A 156 -11.18 13.80 24.40
N VAL A 157 -10.22 14.22 25.23
CA VAL A 157 -9.59 15.56 25.10
C VAL A 157 -8.89 15.71 23.75
N LYS A 158 -8.11 14.71 23.34
CA LYS A 158 -7.36 14.70 22.08
C LYS A 158 -8.29 14.87 20.87
N ARG A 159 -9.47 14.25 20.88
CA ARG A 159 -10.48 14.38 19.81
C ARG A 159 -11.11 15.77 19.74
N ASP A 160 -11.20 16.47 20.88
CA ASP A 160 -11.80 17.81 20.97
C ASP A 160 -10.79 18.95 20.80
N PHE A 161 -9.48 18.66 20.92
CA PHE A 161 -8.42 19.65 20.77
C PHE A 161 -8.49 20.39 19.42
N GLY A 162 -8.44 21.73 19.49
CA GLY A 162 -8.62 22.63 18.35
C GLY A 162 -10.06 23.10 18.08
N ARG A 163 -11.07 22.64 18.85
CA ARG A 163 -12.44 23.23 18.81
C ARG A 163 -12.59 24.47 19.66
N ASN A 164 -11.95 24.50 20.83
CA ASN A 164 -12.08 25.57 21.80
C ASN A 164 -10.68 26.03 22.26
N GLU A 165 -10.29 27.23 21.85
CA GLU A 165 -9.00 27.84 22.21
C GLU A 165 -9.08 28.63 23.52
N GLU A 166 -10.27 28.75 24.13
CA GLU A 166 -10.48 29.48 25.39
C GLU A 166 -10.18 28.61 26.62
N GLN A 167 -9.91 27.31 26.44
CA GLN A 167 -9.59 26.41 27.54
C GLN A 167 -8.07 26.41 27.79
N ASP A 168 -7.65 27.14 28.83
CA ASP A 168 -6.24 27.30 29.19
C ASP A 168 -5.59 26.02 29.71
N THR A 169 -6.38 25.13 30.32
CA THR A 169 -5.90 23.90 30.98
C THR A 169 -6.77 22.69 30.66
N VAL A 170 -6.09 21.60 30.34
CA VAL A 170 -6.62 20.26 30.13
C VAL A 170 -6.39 19.43 31.37
N GLU A 171 -7.45 18.74 31.80
CA GLU A 171 -7.47 17.88 32.97
C GLU A 171 -7.53 16.40 32.54
N LEU A 172 -6.55 15.61 32.98
CA LEU A 172 -6.49 14.17 32.67
C LEU A 172 -6.55 13.34 33.96
N SER A 173 -7.52 12.45 34.06
CA SER A 173 -7.70 11.58 35.23
C SER A 173 -8.28 10.22 34.84
N PRO A 174 -8.15 9.19 35.71
CA PRO A 174 -7.32 9.14 36.91
C PRO A 174 -5.91 8.61 36.62
N LEU A 175 -4.87 9.24 37.19
CA LEU A 175 -3.50 8.73 37.17
C LEU A 175 -2.88 8.82 38.57
N ARG A 176 -2.51 7.67 39.15
CA ARG A 176 -1.87 7.63 40.47
C ARG A 176 -0.37 7.77 40.29
N LEU A 177 0.19 8.90 40.69
CA LEU A 177 1.62 9.15 40.71
C LEU A 177 2.10 9.11 42.16
N ASN A 178 3.31 8.62 42.38
CA ASN A 178 3.95 8.68 43.70
C ASN A 178 4.71 10.01 43.85
N THR A 179 3.97 11.12 43.86
CA THR A 179 4.49 12.49 43.96
C THR A 179 3.51 13.37 44.73
N GLU A 180 4.03 14.41 45.37
CA GLU A 180 3.22 15.43 46.07
C GLU A 180 2.48 16.35 45.09
N ASP A 181 1.48 17.06 45.60
CA ASP A 181 0.74 18.10 44.87
C ASP A 181 1.66 19.13 44.21
N SER A 182 1.28 19.55 43.00
CA SER A 182 1.99 20.58 42.26
C SER A 182 1.05 21.34 41.33
N SER A 183 1.55 22.35 40.63
CA SER A 183 0.78 23.01 39.56
C SER A 183 0.41 22.09 38.39
N TRP A 184 0.95 20.87 38.34
CA TRP A 184 0.79 19.91 37.26
C TRP A 184 0.09 18.62 37.68
N TYR A 185 -0.11 18.43 38.99
CA TYR A 185 -0.68 17.21 39.56
C TYR A 185 -1.45 17.49 40.85
N ASP A 186 -2.67 16.98 40.92
CA ASP A 186 -3.50 16.90 42.13
C ASP A 186 -3.51 15.45 42.63
N GLU A 187 -2.94 15.19 43.80
CA GLU A 187 -2.82 13.87 44.42
C GLU A 187 -4.18 13.32 44.88
N GLU A 188 -5.05 14.19 45.43
CA GLU A 188 -6.36 13.81 45.97
C GLU A 188 -7.29 13.32 44.85
N GLU A 189 -7.37 14.10 43.77
CA GLU A 189 -8.19 13.78 42.60
C GLU A 189 -7.48 12.87 41.58
N ARG A 190 -6.16 12.69 41.74
CA ARG A 190 -5.28 11.91 40.85
C ARG A 190 -5.33 12.46 39.42
N MET A 191 -5.20 13.77 39.32
CA MET A 191 -5.44 14.53 38.09
C MET A 191 -4.16 15.18 37.61
N VAL A 192 -3.86 15.02 36.32
CA VAL A 192 -2.73 15.68 35.65
C VAL A 192 -3.25 16.87 34.87
N PHE A 193 -2.58 18.01 35.00
CA PHE A 193 -2.89 19.22 34.25
C PHE A 193 -1.90 19.43 33.09
N LEU A 194 -2.43 19.75 31.90
CA LEU A 194 -1.64 20.20 30.76
C LEU A 194 -2.11 21.56 30.29
N THR A 195 -1.19 22.44 29.92
CA THR A 195 -1.55 23.71 29.29
C THR A 195 -1.95 23.50 27.82
N HIS A 196 -2.63 24.49 27.23
CA HIS A 196 -2.90 24.49 25.79
C HIS A 196 -1.61 24.37 24.95
N GLU A 197 -0.54 25.08 25.34
CA GLU A 197 0.76 25.02 24.63
C GLU A 197 1.38 23.62 24.70
N GLU A 198 1.25 22.93 25.83
CA GLU A 198 1.74 21.57 26.00
C GLU A 198 0.95 20.59 25.13
N MET A 199 -0.38 20.70 25.14
CA MET A 199 -1.24 19.93 24.26
C MET A 199 -0.89 20.16 22.79
N GLN A 200 -0.66 21.41 22.38
CA GLN A 200 -0.19 21.74 21.04
C GLN A 200 1.16 21.07 20.75
N GLY A 201 2.10 21.10 21.71
CA GLY A 201 3.40 20.44 21.62
C GLY A 201 3.31 18.92 21.40
N LEU A 202 2.22 18.27 21.83
CA LEU A 202 1.96 16.85 21.53
C LEU A 202 1.54 16.63 20.07
N PHE A 203 0.81 17.58 19.47
CA PHE A 203 0.27 17.49 18.11
C PHE A 203 1.26 17.95 17.04
N ASP A 204 1.95 19.08 17.27
CA ASP A 204 2.80 19.76 16.29
C ASP A 204 3.80 18.83 15.59
N PRO A 205 4.53 17.93 16.28
CA PRO A 205 5.47 17.01 15.62
C PRO A 205 4.79 16.04 14.65
N VAL A 206 3.55 15.64 14.95
CA VAL A 206 2.77 14.70 14.13
C VAL A 206 2.15 15.44 12.95
N VAL A 207 1.49 16.57 13.20
CA VAL A 207 0.86 17.40 12.15
C VAL A 207 1.90 17.88 11.15
N ARG A 208 3.09 18.30 11.60
CA ARG A 208 4.19 18.68 10.70
C ARG A 208 4.60 17.56 9.75
N GLN A 209 4.63 16.31 10.21
CA GLN A 209 4.91 15.17 9.34
C GLN A 209 3.81 14.97 8.29
N VAL A 210 2.53 15.15 8.67
CA VAL A 210 1.42 15.10 7.71
C VAL A 210 1.55 16.20 6.64
N LEU A 211 1.83 17.44 7.05
CA LEU A 211 2.03 18.55 6.11
C LEU A 211 3.19 18.28 5.15
N ASN A 212 4.32 17.75 5.65
CA ASN A 212 5.45 17.42 4.80
C ASN A 212 5.09 16.36 3.73
N LEU A 213 4.29 15.35 4.08
CA LEU A 213 3.82 14.35 3.11
C LEU A 213 2.87 14.96 2.06
N VAL A 214 1.97 15.86 2.48
CA VAL A 214 1.06 16.58 1.58
C VAL A 214 1.86 17.48 0.63
N GLU A 215 2.80 18.27 1.17
CA GLU A 215 3.66 19.15 0.40
C GLU A 215 4.50 18.37 -0.61
N GLN A 216 5.14 17.28 -0.17
CA GLN A 216 5.89 16.38 -1.05
C GLN A 216 5.02 15.88 -2.22
N GLN A 217 3.83 15.33 -1.93
CA GLN A 217 2.95 14.80 -2.97
C GLN A 217 2.51 15.90 -3.96
N VAL A 218 2.23 17.11 -3.47
CA VAL A 218 1.83 18.25 -4.31
C VAL A 218 2.97 18.67 -5.24
N ILE A 219 4.19 18.82 -4.71
CA ILE A 219 5.38 19.18 -5.49
C ILE A 219 5.70 18.10 -6.52
N GLU A 220 5.79 16.84 -6.11
CA GLU A 220 6.16 15.74 -7.00
C GLU A 220 5.11 15.52 -8.10
N THR A 221 3.82 15.67 -7.79
CA THR A 221 2.75 15.63 -8.81
C THR A 221 2.93 16.76 -9.82
N LYS A 222 3.30 17.96 -9.36
CA LYS A 222 3.54 19.09 -10.25
C LYS A 222 4.76 18.91 -11.13
N GLU A 223 5.87 18.44 -10.59
CA GLU A 223 7.13 18.27 -11.32
C GLU A 223 7.08 17.09 -12.30
N ASN A 224 6.50 15.96 -11.88
CA ASN A 224 6.55 14.72 -12.66
C ASN A 224 5.34 14.50 -13.58
N GLN A 225 4.18 15.10 -13.27
CA GLN A 225 2.96 14.97 -14.10
C GLN A 225 2.49 16.30 -14.70
N ASN A 226 3.17 17.42 -14.41
CA ASN A 226 2.74 18.77 -14.80
C ASN A 226 1.30 19.11 -14.38
N ALA A 227 0.82 18.52 -13.28
CA ALA A 227 -0.53 18.69 -12.77
C ALA A 227 -0.55 19.47 -11.45
N VAL A 228 -1.56 20.30 -11.23
CA VAL A 228 -1.76 21.04 -9.98
C VAL A 228 -2.88 20.37 -9.21
N ILE A 229 -2.73 20.22 -7.90
CA ILE A 229 -3.79 19.69 -7.03
C ILE A 229 -4.83 20.77 -6.80
N ASP A 230 -6.09 20.48 -7.13
CA ASP A 230 -7.22 21.39 -6.96
C ASP A 230 -7.86 21.24 -5.58
N ARG A 231 -7.89 20.00 -5.06
CA ARG A 231 -8.60 19.64 -3.84
C ARG A 231 -7.84 18.61 -3.01
N ILE A 232 -7.95 18.73 -1.68
CA ILE A 232 -7.51 17.72 -0.73
C ILE A 232 -8.75 17.18 -0.01
N VAL A 233 -8.89 15.86 0.07
CA VAL A 233 -9.92 15.20 0.87
C VAL A 233 -9.26 14.55 2.07
N LEU A 234 -9.54 15.08 3.25
CA LEU A 234 -9.05 14.54 4.52
C LEU A 234 -10.00 13.46 5.02
N VAL A 235 -9.49 12.25 5.21
CA VAL A 235 -10.24 11.07 5.67
C VAL A 235 -9.50 10.38 6.82
N GLY A 236 -10.07 9.30 7.36
CA GLY A 236 -9.51 8.55 8.47
C GLY A 236 -9.87 9.15 9.84
N GLY A 237 -9.64 8.38 10.90
CA GLY A 237 -10.01 8.78 12.26
C GLY A 237 -9.27 10.02 12.78
N PHE A 238 -8.00 10.20 12.38
CA PHE A 238 -7.25 11.42 12.70
C PHE A 238 -7.69 12.61 11.82
N GLY A 239 -8.28 12.35 10.64
CA GLY A 239 -8.90 13.38 9.81
C GLY A 239 -10.06 14.13 10.47
N GLU A 240 -10.66 13.58 11.54
CA GLU A 240 -11.66 14.25 12.38
C GLU A 240 -11.07 15.31 13.32
N SER A 241 -9.75 15.31 13.50
CA SER A 241 -9.07 16.23 14.42
C SER A 241 -9.33 17.68 13.99
N PRO A 242 -10.00 18.48 14.84
CA PRO A 242 -10.24 19.90 14.58
C PRO A 242 -8.93 20.67 14.38
N TYR A 243 -7.93 20.36 15.20
CA TYR A 243 -6.59 20.93 15.11
C TYR A 243 -5.91 20.62 13.76
N LEU A 244 -5.90 19.35 13.33
CA LEU A 244 -5.34 18.97 12.01
C LEU A 244 -6.09 19.66 10.87
N ASN A 245 -7.42 19.72 10.94
CA ASN A 245 -8.25 20.35 9.92
C ASN A 245 -7.93 21.84 9.79
N LYS A 246 -7.79 22.55 10.91
CA LYS A 246 -7.43 23.97 10.96
C LYS A 246 -6.06 24.21 10.30
N VAL A 247 -5.03 23.50 10.75
CA VAL A 247 -3.66 23.67 10.24
C VAL A 247 -3.57 23.33 8.75
N LEU A 248 -4.19 22.23 8.32
CA LEU A 248 -4.17 21.82 6.91
C LEU A 248 -4.95 22.81 6.03
N LYS A 249 -6.06 23.39 6.52
CA LYS A 249 -6.82 24.43 5.82
C LYS A 249 -6.01 25.70 5.62
N GLU A 250 -5.30 26.15 6.65
CA GLU A 250 -4.37 27.28 6.56
C GLU A 250 -3.26 26.99 5.55
N TRP A 251 -2.66 25.80 5.59
CA TRP A 251 -1.66 25.37 4.62
C TRP A 251 -2.21 25.41 3.18
N CYS A 252 -3.40 24.83 2.93
CA CYS A 252 -4.04 24.83 1.61
C CYS A 252 -4.27 26.25 1.07
N SER A 253 -4.63 27.19 1.94
CA SER A 253 -4.86 28.60 1.61
C SER A 253 -3.59 29.28 1.10
N GLN A 254 -2.45 28.93 1.67
CA GLN A 254 -1.13 29.49 1.33
C GLN A 254 -0.52 28.84 0.07
N HIS A 255 -0.94 27.62 -0.28
CA HIS A 255 -0.34 26.81 -1.35
C HIS A 255 -1.24 26.69 -2.59
N GLY A 256 -1.65 27.84 -3.14
CA GLY A 256 -2.38 27.89 -4.42
C GLY A 256 -3.90 27.82 -4.32
N GLY A 257 -4.46 28.01 -3.12
CA GLY A 257 -5.93 28.05 -2.92
C GLY A 257 -6.59 26.68 -3.05
N ILE A 258 -5.88 25.62 -2.63
CA ILE A 258 -6.39 24.25 -2.66
C ILE A 258 -7.65 24.16 -1.79
N THR A 259 -8.71 23.53 -2.30
CA THR A 259 -9.93 23.34 -1.51
C THR A 259 -9.78 22.13 -0.60
N LEU A 260 -9.72 22.35 0.71
CA LEU A 260 -9.79 21.28 1.70
C LEU A 260 -11.24 20.83 1.88
N MET A 261 -11.47 19.53 1.72
CA MET A 261 -12.75 18.87 1.93
C MET A 261 -12.58 17.80 3.03
N CYS A 262 -13.54 17.72 3.93
CA CYS A 262 -13.64 16.64 4.91
C CYS A 262 -15.08 16.10 4.82
N PRO A 263 -15.28 14.80 4.52
CA PRO A 263 -16.62 14.21 4.51
C PRO A 263 -17.22 14.21 5.92
N GLU A 264 -18.54 14.06 6.05
CA GLU A 264 -19.23 14.05 7.35
C GLU A 264 -18.76 12.91 8.28
N HIS A 265 -18.36 11.78 7.70
CA HIS A 265 -17.90 10.59 8.43
C HIS A 265 -16.54 10.09 7.91
N PRO A 266 -15.45 10.85 8.12
CA PRO A 266 -14.13 10.55 7.54
C PRO A 266 -13.55 9.25 8.09
N GLN A 267 -13.79 8.90 9.36
CA GLN A 267 -13.36 7.63 9.94
C GLN A 267 -13.96 6.41 9.20
N SER A 268 -15.19 6.52 8.70
CA SER A 268 -15.88 5.43 8.01
C SER A 268 -15.65 5.40 6.49
N ALA A 269 -14.99 6.42 5.92
CA ALA A 269 -14.87 6.60 4.47
C ALA A 269 -14.23 5.38 3.80
N VAL A 270 -13.18 4.82 4.41
CA VAL A 270 -12.46 3.65 3.93
C VAL A 270 -13.38 2.42 3.85
N VAL A 271 -14.04 2.04 4.96
CA VAL A 271 -14.92 0.85 4.99
C VAL A 271 -16.16 1.01 4.11
N ARG A 272 -16.72 2.23 4.01
CA ARG A 272 -17.81 2.54 3.07
C ARG A 272 -17.35 2.39 1.62
N GLY A 273 -16.12 2.80 1.34
CA GLY A 273 -15.46 2.66 0.05
C GLY A 273 -15.27 1.22 -0.37
N ALA A 274 -14.78 0.38 0.54
CA ALA A 274 -14.64 -1.06 0.32
C ALA A 274 -15.99 -1.75 0.06
N ALA A 275 -17.04 -1.36 0.77
CA ALA A 275 -18.39 -1.86 0.49
C ALA A 275 -18.90 -1.42 -0.89
N LEU A 276 -18.70 -0.14 -1.25
CA LEU A 276 -19.07 0.38 -2.58
C LEU A 276 -18.27 -0.29 -3.71
N ARG A 277 -17.00 -0.63 -3.47
CA ARG A 277 -16.17 -1.39 -4.40
C ARG A 277 -16.82 -2.72 -4.74
N GLY A 278 -17.21 -3.52 -3.75
CA GLY A 278 -17.85 -4.82 -3.98
C GLY A 278 -19.25 -4.70 -4.59
N LEU A 279 -20.03 -3.69 -4.19
CA LEU A 279 -21.40 -3.53 -4.70
C LEU A 279 -21.47 -3.04 -6.15
N GLU A 280 -20.55 -2.17 -6.57
CA GLU A 280 -20.67 -1.45 -7.85
C GLU A 280 -19.44 -1.58 -8.76
N GLY A 281 -18.38 -2.25 -8.31
CA GLY A 281 -17.17 -2.46 -9.09
C GLY A 281 -16.45 -1.15 -9.46
N VAL A 282 -16.64 -0.07 -8.71
CA VAL A 282 -15.94 1.21 -8.93
C VAL A 282 -14.45 1.00 -8.64
N VAL A 283 -13.58 1.47 -9.54
CA VAL A 283 -12.10 1.39 -9.43
C VAL A 283 -11.48 2.45 -10.32
N PRO A 284 -10.28 2.95 -9.99
CA PRO A 284 -9.50 3.73 -10.93
C PRO A 284 -9.30 2.95 -12.24
N ARG A 285 -9.44 3.59 -13.40
CA ARG A 285 -9.22 2.90 -14.69
C ARG A 285 -7.74 2.66 -14.94
N ILE A 286 -6.91 3.59 -14.47
CA ILE A 286 -5.45 3.50 -14.45
C ILE A 286 -4.98 3.59 -13.01
N LYS A 287 -4.07 2.69 -12.63
CA LYS A 287 -3.29 2.69 -11.39
C LYS A 287 -1.82 2.92 -11.69
N LYS A 288 -1.05 3.34 -10.70
CA LYS A 288 0.41 3.48 -10.78
C LYS A 288 1.08 2.30 -10.08
N ALA A 289 1.98 1.60 -10.76
CA ALA A 289 2.76 0.55 -10.13
C ALA A 289 3.62 1.13 -9.01
N ARG A 290 3.47 0.64 -7.78
CA ARG A 290 4.17 1.19 -6.60
C ARG A 290 5.60 0.67 -6.45
N ARG A 291 5.93 -0.41 -7.16
CA ARG A 291 7.21 -1.11 -7.12
C ARG A 291 7.59 -1.53 -8.53
N HIS A 292 8.88 -1.76 -8.75
CA HIS A 292 9.33 -2.51 -9.91
C HIS A 292 9.07 -4.00 -9.68
N TYR A 293 8.64 -4.70 -10.72
CA TYR A 293 8.47 -6.17 -10.68
C TYR A 293 9.22 -6.81 -11.84
N GLY A 294 9.95 -7.87 -11.55
CA GLY A 294 10.81 -8.53 -12.53
C GLY A 294 11.05 -9.99 -12.25
N VAL A 295 11.63 -10.68 -13.22
CA VAL A 295 11.96 -12.11 -13.11
C VAL A 295 13.47 -12.32 -13.17
N GLY A 296 13.98 -13.23 -12.35
CA GLY A 296 15.38 -13.67 -12.41
C GLY A 296 15.63 -14.46 -13.70
N LEU A 297 16.52 -13.97 -14.56
CA LEU A 297 16.87 -14.62 -15.82
C LEU A 297 18.37 -14.55 -16.06
N ASN A 298 18.89 -15.54 -16.79
CA ASN A 298 20.25 -15.49 -17.29
C ASN A 298 20.27 -14.69 -18.60
N CYS A 299 20.85 -13.49 -18.58
CA CYS A 299 20.87 -12.59 -19.72
C CYS A 299 22.23 -12.61 -20.42
N PRO A 300 22.33 -12.21 -21.71
CA PRO A 300 23.61 -11.91 -22.34
C PRO A 300 24.47 -11.00 -21.47
N PHE A 301 25.74 -11.36 -21.29
CA PHE A 301 26.67 -10.60 -20.47
C PHE A 301 27.05 -9.30 -21.20
N GLU A 302 26.87 -8.17 -20.53
CA GLU A 302 27.21 -6.85 -21.04
C GLU A 302 28.60 -6.44 -20.51
N GLU A 303 29.59 -6.46 -21.40
CA GLU A 303 30.98 -6.13 -21.06
C GLU A 303 31.13 -4.69 -20.57
N GLY A 304 31.89 -4.50 -19.49
CA GLY A 304 32.07 -3.19 -18.83
C GLY A 304 30.91 -2.78 -17.91
N VAL A 305 29.80 -3.52 -17.89
CA VAL A 305 28.64 -3.25 -17.02
C VAL A 305 28.42 -4.39 -16.04
N ASP A 306 28.42 -5.64 -16.53
CA ASP A 306 28.20 -6.80 -15.68
C ASP A 306 29.43 -7.18 -14.86
N LEU A 307 29.21 -7.65 -13.62
CA LEU A 307 30.28 -8.14 -12.76
C LEU A 307 30.87 -9.43 -13.35
N GLU A 308 32.17 -9.45 -13.57
CA GLU A 308 32.86 -10.62 -14.13
C GLU A 308 32.65 -11.90 -13.30
N SER A 309 32.56 -11.77 -11.98
CA SER A 309 32.28 -12.88 -11.08
C SER A 309 30.91 -13.55 -11.30
N LEU A 310 29.98 -12.88 -11.98
CA LEU A 310 28.65 -13.40 -12.34
C LEU A 310 28.60 -13.90 -13.78
N GLY A 311 29.67 -13.72 -14.57
CA GLY A 311 29.75 -14.15 -15.95
C GLY A 311 30.03 -15.64 -16.08
N TYR A 312 29.35 -16.31 -17.01
CA TYR A 312 29.66 -17.68 -17.39
C TYR A 312 29.49 -17.89 -18.90
N ILE A 313 30.20 -18.88 -19.46
CA ILE A 313 30.09 -19.23 -20.87
C ILE A 313 29.00 -20.29 -21.03
N ASP A 314 27.99 -19.95 -21.80
CA ASP A 314 26.84 -20.79 -22.12
C ASP A 314 27.24 -21.96 -23.03
N GLU A 315 26.80 -23.17 -22.71
CA GLU A 315 27.16 -24.37 -23.48
C GLU A 315 26.40 -24.51 -24.81
N TRP A 316 25.31 -23.75 -25.00
CA TRP A 316 24.45 -23.82 -26.18
C TRP A 316 25.12 -23.19 -27.41
N ASP A 317 25.55 -21.94 -27.29
CA ASP A 317 26.12 -21.14 -28.39
C ASP A 317 27.48 -20.52 -28.05
N GLY A 318 28.04 -20.83 -26.88
CA GLY A 318 29.32 -20.30 -26.43
C GLY A 318 29.29 -18.84 -26.02
N ARG A 319 28.11 -18.19 -25.97
CA ARG A 319 28.00 -16.79 -25.53
C ARG A 319 28.20 -16.68 -24.04
N LYS A 320 28.73 -15.53 -23.61
CA LYS A 320 28.82 -15.20 -22.20
C LYS A 320 27.46 -14.71 -21.70
N LEU A 321 26.95 -15.31 -20.63
CA LEU A 321 25.73 -14.91 -19.94
C LEU A 321 26.08 -14.45 -18.52
N CYS A 322 25.16 -13.70 -17.90
CA CYS A 322 25.28 -13.18 -16.55
C CYS A 322 24.24 -13.86 -15.62
N LEU A 323 24.70 -14.35 -14.47
CA LEU A 323 23.85 -14.89 -13.40
C LEU A 323 23.19 -13.77 -12.59
N ASN A 324 22.09 -14.11 -11.91
CA ASN A 324 21.40 -13.27 -10.94
C ASN A 324 20.85 -11.94 -11.48
N ARG A 325 20.79 -11.74 -12.80
CA ARG A 325 20.13 -10.59 -13.42
C ARG A 325 18.63 -10.64 -13.19
N VAL A 326 18.08 -9.48 -12.83
CA VAL A 326 16.62 -9.29 -12.81
C VAL A 326 16.22 -8.57 -14.08
N VAL A 327 15.27 -9.14 -14.81
CA VAL A 327 14.61 -8.48 -15.92
C VAL A 327 13.34 -7.84 -15.38
N TRP A 328 13.42 -6.54 -15.10
CA TRP A 328 12.28 -5.73 -14.66
C TRP A 328 11.28 -5.60 -15.81
N MET A 329 10.09 -6.17 -15.60
CA MET A 329 9.00 -6.18 -16.56
C MET A 329 8.02 -5.03 -16.32
N VAL A 330 7.80 -4.67 -15.05
CA VAL A 330 6.97 -3.54 -14.63
C VAL A 330 7.86 -2.53 -13.93
N SER A 331 7.77 -1.27 -14.32
CA SER A 331 8.51 -0.19 -13.68
C SER A 331 7.68 0.48 -12.58
N LYS A 332 8.31 0.92 -11.49
CA LYS A 332 7.66 1.83 -10.52
C LYS A 332 7.17 3.09 -11.26
N GLY A 333 5.94 3.50 -10.99
CA GLY A 333 5.25 4.62 -11.63
C GLY A 333 4.59 4.29 -12.97
N GLU A 334 4.75 3.08 -13.50
CA GLU A 334 4.13 2.66 -14.75
C GLU A 334 2.60 2.62 -14.64
N ASN A 335 1.91 3.04 -15.71
CA ASN A 335 0.46 3.00 -15.79
C ASN A 335 -0.01 1.56 -15.97
N ILE A 336 -0.86 1.09 -15.06
CA ILE A 336 -1.46 -0.24 -15.09
C ILE A 336 -2.97 -0.09 -15.24
N SER A 337 -3.55 -0.71 -16.26
CA SER A 337 -4.99 -0.84 -16.49
C SER A 337 -5.38 -2.31 -16.61
N ALA A 338 -6.68 -2.58 -16.67
CA ALA A 338 -7.20 -3.94 -16.90
C ALA A 338 -6.66 -4.59 -18.18
N ASP A 339 -6.35 -3.79 -19.20
CA ASP A 339 -5.83 -4.26 -20.49
C ASP A 339 -4.30 -4.35 -20.53
N THR A 340 -3.59 -4.01 -19.44
CA THR A 340 -2.13 -4.06 -19.42
C THR A 340 -1.64 -5.51 -19.52
N VAL A 341 -0.94 -5.78 -20.62
CA VAL A 341 -0.27 -7.06 -20.88
C VAL A 341 1.18 -6.78 -21.26
N LEU A 342 2.12 -7.22 -20.42
CA LEU A 342 3.55 -7.08 -20.65
C LEU A 342 4.15 -8.47 -20.88
N GLN A 343 5.00 -8.63 -21.88
CA GLN A 343 5.51 -9.96 -22.26
C GLN A 343 7.02 -9.93 -22.46
N LYS A 344 7.70 -10.98 -21.98
CA LYS A 344 9.12 -11.20 -22.21
C LYS A 344 9.41 -12.65 -22.55
N SER A 345 10.04 -12.86 -23.70
CA SER A 345 10.51 -14.16 -24.15
C SER A 345 11.83 -14.54 -23.51
N TYR A 346 12.00 -15.83 -23.25
CA TYR A 346 13.22 -16.41 -22.70
C TYR A 346 13.38 -17.83 -23.21
N VAL A 347 14.54 -18.40 -22.94
CA VAL A 347 14.90 -19.75 -23.37
C VAL A 347 15.12 -20.63 -22.15
N HIS A 348 14.55 -21.83 -22.16
CA HIS A 348 14.76 -22.86 -21.15
C HIS A 348 15.50 -24.05 -21.74
N ARG A 349 16.46 -24.58 -20.99
CA ARG A 349 17.09 -25.87 -21.29
C ARG A 349 16.28 -27.02 -20.71
N TYR A 350 16.27 -28.14 -21.42
CA TYR A 350 15.62 -29.35 -20.95
C TYR A 350 16.35 -30.62 -21.37
N THR A 351 15.99 -31.74 -20.74
CA THR A 351 16.44 -33.09 -21.12
C THR A 351 15.25 -33.86 -21.68
N PRO A 352 15.27 -34.31 -22.95
CA PRO A 352 14.19 -35.09 -23.52
C PRO A 352 13.89 -36.37 -22.73
N GLY A 353 12.61 -36.72 -22.61
CA GLY A 353 12.18 -37.95 -21.95
C GLY A 353 12.17 -37.91 -20.42
N VAL A 354 12.33 -36.73 -19.82
CA VAL A 354 12.26 -36.50 -18.37
C VAL A 354 11.21 -35.42 -18.08
N ASP A 355 10.49 -35.55 -16.97
CA ASP A 355 9.59 -34.48 -16.51
C ASP A 355 10.39 -33.21 -16.21
N ILE A 356 9.91 -32.08 -16.71
CA ILE A 356 10.59 -30.79 -16.60
C ILE A 356 9.81 -29.91 -15.64
N ARG A 357 10.53 -29.35 -14.66
CA ARG A 357 10.01 -28.31 -13.78
C ARG A 357 10.85 -27.06 -13.97
N CYS A 358 10.29 -26.06 -14.62
CA CYS A 358 10.88 -24.73 -14.74
C CYS A 358 10.40 -23.88 -13.57
N THR A 359 11.32 -23.24 -12.86
CA THR A 359 10.98 -22.29 -11.78
C THR A 359 11.68 -20.98 -12.05
N LYS A 360 10.92 -19.89 -12.05
CA LYS A 360 11.44 -18.53 -12.10
C LYS A 360 11.15 -17.86 -10.78
N THR A 361 12.16 -17.28 -10.19
CA THR A 361 11.97 -16.40 -9.05
C THR A 361 11.54 -15.03 -9.55
N LEU A 362 10.53 -14.50 -8.89
CA LEU A 362 9.97 -13.20 -9.14
C LEU A 362 10.47 -12.26 -8.03
N TYR A 363 10.84 -11.06 -8.44
CA TYR A 363 11.46 -10.07 -7.57
C TYR A 363 10.71 -8.75 -7.61
N SER A 364 10.79 -8.00 -6.51
CA SER A 364 10.29 -6.63 -6.41
C SER A 364 11.31 -5.69 -5.77
N THR A 365 11.17 -4.38 -6.03
CA THR A 365 11.88 -3.35 -5.25
C THR A 365 11.11 -2.03 -5.25
N ALA A 366 11.17 -1.31 -4.13
CA ALA A 366 10.55 0.01 -3.96
C ALA A 366 11.46 1.19 -4.40
N LEU A 367 12.73 0.90 -4.73
CA LEU A 367 13.69 1.92 -5.16
C LEU A 367 13.23 2.62 -6.44
N ASP A 368 13.57 3.89 -6.59
CA ASP A 368 13.23 4.65 -7.80
C ASP A 368 13.98 4.09 -9.02
N ILE A 369 15.26 3.76 -8.83
CA ILE A 369 16.09 3.06 -9.82
C ILE A 369 16.27 1.62 -9.35
N PRO A 370 15.78 0.63 -10.10
CA PRO A 370 15.82 -0.75 -9.66
C PRO A 370 17.25 -1.31 -9.83
N PRO A 371 17.77 -2.07 -8.85
CA PRO A 371 19.07 -2.72 -8.97
C PRO A 371 19.09 -3.72 -10.13
N ARG A 372 20.26 -3.90 -10.72
CA ARG A 372 20.45 -4.81 -11.86
C ARG A 372 20.43 -6.29 -11.45
N TYR A 373 20.76 -6.57 -10.20
CA TYR A 373 20.95 -7.93 -9.68
C TYR A 373 20.01 -8.22 -8.52
N SER A 374 19.57 -9.47 -8.44
CA SER A 374 18.73 -10.00 -7.36
C SER A 374 19.46 -10.12 -6.02
N THR A 375 20.79 -10.01 -6.01
CA THR A 375 21.62 -10.08 -4.79
C THR A 375 21.70 -8.76 -4.03
N ASP A 376 21.14 -7.67 -4.57
CA ASP A 376 21.03 -6.41 -3.81
C ASP A 376 20.07 -6.63 -2.63
N SER A 377 20.46 -6.19 -1.43
CA SER A 377 19.67 -6.41 -0.21
C SER A 377 18.32 -5.69 -0.21
N ARG A 378 18.08 -4.79 -1.16
CA ARG A 378 16.84 -4.02 -1.34
C ARG A 378 15.96 -4.58 -2.47
N VAL A 379 16.32 -5.76 -2.99
CA VAL A 379 15.50 -6.56 -3.89
C VAL A 379 14.90 -7.71 -3.09
N GLU A 380 13.58 -7.80 -3.12
CA GLU A 380 12.82 -8.80 -2.38
C GLU A 380 12.39 -9.91 -3.33
N GLU A 381 12.56 -11.18 -2.91
CA GLU A 381 11.92 -12.31 -3.59
C GLU A 381 10.45 -12.32 -3.23
N VAL A 382 9.58 -12.13 -4.23
CA VAL A 382 8.14 -11.98 -4.01
C VAL A 382 7.28 -13.15 -4.48
N GLY A 383 7.91 -14.21 -4.99
CA GLY A 383 7.20 -15.41 -5.41
C GLY A 383 7.94 -16.24 -6.45
N LYS A 384 7.28 -17.30 -6.91
CA LYS A 384 7.83 -18.23 -7.91
C LYS A 384 6.80 -18.57 -8.97
N ILE A 385 7.19 -18.46 -10.24
CA ILE A 385 6.44 -18.94 -11.40
C ILE A 385 6.94 -20.36 -11.69
N VAL A 386 6.05 -21.36 -11.54
CA VAL A 386 6.41 -22.77 -11.69
C VAL A 386 5.65 -23.39 -12.85
N SER A 387 6.40 -23.79 -13.89
CA SER A 387 5.87 -24.49 -15.07
C SER A 387 6.31 -25.95 -15.06
N THR A 388 5.38 -26.88 -15.20
CA THR A 388 5.66 -28.32 -15.27
C THR A 388 5.27 -28.89 -16.62
N PHE A 389 6.18 -29.63 -17.25
CA PHE A 389 5.96 -30.31 -18.51
C PHE A 389 6.23 -31.81 -18.31
N PRO A 390 5.31 -32.70 -18.67
CA PRO A 390 5.55 -34.14 -18.57
C PRO A 390 6.62 -34.60 -19.58
N LYS A 391 7.24 -35.74 -19.32
CA LYS A 391 8.34 -36.30 -20.13
C LYS A 391 8.04 -36.49 -21.61
N ASP A 392 6.77 -36.64 -21.97
CA ASP A 392 6.24 -36.86 -23.31
C ASP A 392 5.65 -35.59 -23.93
N PHE A 393 5.86 -34.43 -23.28
CA PHE A 393 5.41 -33.15 -23.79
C PHE A 393 6.11 -32.77 -25.10
N ASP A 394 5.31 -32.45 -26.12
CA ASP A 394 5.81 -32.00 -27.42
C ASP A 394 6.08 -30.49 -27.41
N PHE A 395 7.35 -30.11 -27.44
CA PHE A 395 7.79 -28.72 -27.52
C PHE A 395 7.73 -28.13 -28.95
N GLY A 396 7.35 -28.92 -29.95
CA GLY A 396 7.10 -28.47 -31.31
C GLY A 396 8.25 -27.65 -31.93
N LEU A 397 7.89 -26.66 -32.76
CA LEU A 397 8.85 -25.84 -33.52
C LEU A 397 9.73 -24.92 -32.67
N SER A 398 9.34 -24.64 -31.42
CA SER A 398 10.16 -23.85 -30.49
C SER A 398 11.38 -24.62 -29.99
N ALA A 399 11.34 -25.96 -30.05
CA ALA A 399 12.40 -26.82 -29.58
C ALA A 399 13.59 -26.79 -30.55
N LYS A 400 14.76 -26.47 -30.03
CA LYS A 400 16.02 -26.51 -30.78
C LYS A 400 16.98 -27.45 -30.08
N SER A 401 17.79 -28.16 -30.86
CA SER A 401 18.81 -29.07 -30.35
C SER A 401 20.17 -28.77 -31.00
N VAL A 402 21.22 -28.66 -30.19
CA VAL A 402 22.60 -28.41 -30.66
C VAL A 402 23.55 -29.37 -29.96
N TYR A 403 24.51 -29.93 -30.69
CA TYR A 403 25.57 -30.74 -30.10
C TYR A 403 26.66 -29.81 -29.54
N SER A 404 26.86 -29.85 -28.23
CA SER A 404 27.95 -29.10 -27.60
C SER A 404 29.24 -29.92 -27.63
N THR A 405 30.23 -29.43 -28.35
CA THR A 405 31.57 -30.07 -28.42
C THR A 405 32.30 -30.02 -27.08
N LYS A 406 31.99 -29.02 -26.25
CA LYS A 406 32.57 -28.82 -24.91
C LYS A 406 32.08 -29.87 -23.91
N SER A 407 30.77 -30.08 -23.82
CA SER A 407 30.17 -31.06 -22.90
C SER A 407 29.96 -32.45 -23.53
N LYS A 408 30.24 -32.61 -24.84
CA LYS A 408 30.07 -33.84 -25.63
C LYS A 408 28.66 -34.44 -25.52
N LYS A 409 27.65 -33.57 -25.50
CA LYS A 409 26.24 -33.93 -25.34
C LYS A 409 25.36 -33.10 -26.25
N MET A 410 24.19 -33.66 -26.59
CA MET A 410 23.10 -32.88 -27.17
C MET A 410 22.49 -32.01 -26.09
N ILE A 411 22.41 -30.70 -26.35
CA ILE A 411 21.68 -29.74 -25.53
C ILE A 411 20.36 -29.46 -26.24
N HIS A 412 19.28 -29.40 -25.48
CA HIS A 412 17.96 -29.09 -25.97
C HIS A 412 17.42 -27.85 -25.26
N GLN A 413 16.77 -26.98 -26.00
CA GLN A 413 16.13 -25.79 -25.46
C GLN A 413 14.80 -25.53 -26.13
N PHE A 414 13.91 -24.82 -25.44
CA PHE A 414 12.68 -24.30 -26.00
C PHE A 414 12.50 -22.83 -25.59
N GLU A 415 11.72 -22.11 -26.37
CA GLU A 415 11.36 -20.72 -26.08
C GLU A 415 9.99 -20.68 -25.39
N ALA A 416 9.88 -19.81 -24.39
CA ALA A 416 8.61 -19.54 -23.73
C ALA A 416 8.56 -18.07 -23.30
N ASP A 417 7.36 -17.60 -23.02
CA ASP A 417 7.08 -16.22 -22.69
C ASP A 417 6.59 -16.12 -21.26
N THR A 418 7.08 -15.14 -20.51
CA THR A 418 6.46 -14.74 -19.25
C THR A 418 5.64 -13.53 -19.59
N GLN A 419 4.36 -13.59 -19.27
CA GLN A 419 3.43 -12.51 -19.44
C GLN A 419 2.95 -12.03 -18.08
N VAL A 420 3.03 -10.73 -17.87
CA VAL A 420 2.38 -10.04 -16.77
C VAL A 420 1.06 -9.52 -17.28
N ARG A 421 -0.02 -9.85 -16.57
CA ARG A 421 -1.35 -9.28 -16.80
C ARG A 421 -1.86 -8.65 -15.52
N PHE A 422 -2.60 -7.58 -15.65
CA PHE A 422 -3.47 -7.12 -14.56
C PHE A 422 -4.74 -7.98 -14.52
N GLY A 423 -5.21 -8.35 -13.32
CA GLY A 423 -6.31 -9.31 -13.15
C GLY A 423 -7.72 -8.75 -13.38
N ASP A 424 -8.67 -9.65 -13.69
CA ASP A 424 -10.06 -9.34 -14.11
C ASP A 424 -11.07 -9.13 -12.95
N LYS A 425 -10.66 -9.21 -11.68
CA LYS A 425 -11.57 -9.04 -10.52
C LYS A 425 -10.96 -8.34 -9.29
N GLY A 426 -9.67 -8.06 -9.32
CA GLY A 426 -8.95 -7.50 -8.16
C GLY A 426 -7.74 -6.69 -8.59
N SER A 427 -7.02 -6.13 -7.63
CA SER A 427 -5.90 -5.25 -7.91
C SER A 427 -4.63 -5.97 -8.38
N ASN A 428 -4.63 -7.27 -8.75
CA ASN A 428 -3.50 -8.24 -8.79
C ASN A 428 -2.69 -8.31 -10.11
N LEU A 429 -1.35 -8.53 -10.04
CA LEU A 429 -0.54 -8.90 -11.22
C LEU A 429 -0.47 -10.41 -11.34
N THR A 430 -1.06 -10.95 -12.39
CA THR A 430 -0.88 -12.35 -12.71
C THR A 430 0.32 -12.53 -13.64
N PHE A 431 1.27 -13.35 -13.24
CA PHE A 431 2.40 -13.75 -14.05
C PHE A 431 2.13 -15.15 -14.62
N LYS A 432 2.07 -15.26 -15.93
CA LYS A 432 1.80 -16.52 -16.63
C LYS A 432 2.97 -16.88 -17.50
N ASP A 433 3.34 -18.16 -17.50
CA ASP A 433 4.22 -18.68 -18.55
C ASP A 433 3.35 -19.20 -19.70
N LEU A 434 3.60 -18.66 -20.88
CA LEU A 434 3.00 -19.10 -22.12
C LEU A 434 4.00 -19.91 -22.93
N PHE A 435 3.49 -20.95 -23.56
CA PHE A 435 4.20 -21.77 -24.52
C PHE A 435 3.37 -21.87 -25.79
N ASN A 436 3.91 -21.42 -26.92
CA ASN A 436 3.18 -21.30 -28.19
C ASN A 436 1.83 -20.58 -28.05
N GLY A 437 1.77 -19.56 -27.20
CA GLY A 437 0.54 -18.77 -26.94
C GLY A 437 -0.46 -19.44 -25.98
N GLU A 438 -0.21 -20.65 -25.51
CA GLU A 438 -1.04 -21.32 -24.51
C GLU A 438 -0.46 -21.17 -23.11
N VAL A 439 -1.31 -20.90 -22.12
CA VAL A 439 -0.91 -20.83 -20.71
C VAL A 439 -0.54 -22.23 -20.22
N LYS A 440 0.71 -22.42 -19.81
CA LYS A 440 1.19 -23.70 -19.24
C LYS A 440 1.38 -23.65 -17.74
N SER A 441 1.54 -22.44 -17.20
CA SER A 441 1.42 -22.20 -15.77
C SER A 441 1.00 -20.77 -15.49
N SER A 442 0.53 -20.55 -14.29
CA SER A 442 0.27 -19.21 -13.75
C SER A 442 0.79 -19.17 -12.33
N ALA A 443 1.56 -18.14 -12.01
CA ALA A 443 1.67 -17.63 -10.66
C ALA A 443 0.88 -16.34 -10.58
N THR A 444 -0.08 -16.29 -9.68
CA THR A 444 -0.73 -15.03 -9.35
C THR A 444 0.13 -14.34 -8.32
N ILE A 445 0.65 -13.16 -8.62
CA ILE A 445 0.99 -12.22 -7.55
C ILE A 445 -0.31 -11.53 -7.22
N GLU A 446 -0.85 -11.85 -6.05
CA GLU A 446 -1.86 -10.97 -5.51
C GLU A 446 -1.17 -9.64 -5.21
N PHE A 447 -1.65 -8.52 -5.76
CA PHE A 447 -1.22 -7.23 -5.25
C PHE A 447 -1.84 -7.13 -3.85
N SER A 448 -1.04 -7.60 -2.89
CA SER A 448 -1.17 -7.58 -1.43
C SER A 448 -0.49 -8.83 -0.85
N SER A 449 0.81 -9.06 -1.14
CA SER A 449 1.55 -10.15 -0.51
C SER A 449 3.10 -10.20 -0.81
N HIS A 450 3.91 -9.36 -0.13
CA HIS A 450 5.39 -9.02 -0.03
C HIS A 450 5.92 -7.59 0.28
#